data_AF-A0A7Y5QWA1-F1
#
_entry.id   AF-A0A7Y5QWA1-F1
#
_cell.length_a   1.000
_cell.length_b   1.000
_cell.length_c   1.000
_cell.angle_alpha   90.00
_cell.angle_beta   90.00
_cell.angle_gamma   90.00
#
_symmetry.space_group_name_H-M   'P 1'
#
loop_
_entity.id
_entity.type
_entity.pdbx_description
1 polymer ?
#
loop_
_entity_poly.entity_id
_entity_poly.type
_entity_poly.pdbx_seq_one_letter_code
_entity_poly.pdbx_strand_id
1 'polypeptide(L)'
;MPGAATPGDSIDRLARTLAPTLYIQRDESFPLSRVAAVVNPTRPIIAYHLLWRDDVHGAWIPFTVPTDEEVVWVGYDPATLAPTELWTYWHGTILHTDWRGKGPPAFDVQWGKHGSLPHGVAEGDLPKLRSLNLFYAFTIIGLPDIWLGNTDRKGPWCFCHSFKRYREFTRPLVVGPRLDLVIRADDAHEALRAVFGSKYSNKTRWP
;
A
#
# COMPACT_ATOMS: atom_id res chain seq x y z
N MET A 1 -12.91 -18.31 -9.26
CA MET A 1 -11.50 -18.30 -9.69
C MET A 1 -10.75 -19.35 -8.87
N PRO A 2 -9.83 -20.13 -9.45
CA PRO A 2 -9.03 -21.09 -8.68
C PRO A 2 -8.33 -20.41 -7.49
N GLY A 3 -8.32 -21.06 -6.32
CA GLY A 3 -7.67 -20.54 -5.11
C GLY A 3 -8.40 -19.41 -4.38
N ALA A 4 -9.46 -18.83 -4.96
CA ALA A 4 -10.26 -17.81 -4.26
C ALA A 4 -10.93 -18.41 -3.02
N ALA A 5 -10.77 -17.74 -1.89
CA ALA A 5 -11.39 -18.14 -0.64
C ALA A 5 -12.90 -17.87 -0.69
N THR A 6 -13.67 -18.74 -0.04
CA THR A 6 -15.09 -18.49 0.20
C THR A 6 -15.23 -17.53 1.38
N PRO A 7 -16.06 -16.48 1.30
CA PRO A 7 -16.28 -15.57 2.42
C PRO A 7 -16.60 -16.33 3.72
N GLY A 8 -15.87 -16.03 4.78
CA GLY A 8 -16.01 -16.69 6.08
C GLY A 8 -15.37 -18.07 6.20
N ASP A 9 -14.65 -18.58 5.21
CA ASP A 9 -13.78 -19.75 5.38
C ASP A 9 -12.53 -19.42 6.21
N SER A 10 -11.67 -20.42 6.50
CA SER A 10 -10.49 -20.23 7.34
C SER A 10 -9.46 -19.28 6.72
N ILE A 11 -9.32 -19.27 5.40
CA ILE A 11 -8.36 -18.43 4.67
C ILE A 11 -8.87 -16.98 4.62
N ASP A 12 -10.15 -16.77 4.34
CA ASP A 12 -10.79 -15.46 4.37
C ASP A 12 -10.73 -14.84 5.78
N ARG A 13 -11.06 -15.62 6.82
CA ARG A 13 -10.95 -15.16 8.21
C ARG A 13 -9.52 -14.81 8.59
N LEU A 14 -8.54 -15.64 8.21
CA LEU A 14 -7.12 -15.37 8.46
C LEU A 14 -6.71 -14.04 7.82
N ALA A 15 -6.99 -13.87 6.52
CA ALA A 15 -6.62 -12.68 5.77
C ALA A 15 -7.29 -11.41 6.33
N ARG A 16 -8.55 -11.47 6.75
CA ARG A 16 -9.25 -10.34 7.36
C ARG A 16 -8.75 -10.00 8.76
N THR A 17 -8.41 -11.02 9.55
CA THR A 17 -7.92 -10.84 10.93
C THR A 17 -6.53 -10.22 10.95
N LEU A 18 -5.66 -10.65 10.02
CA LEU A 18 -4.30 -10.14 9.88
C LEU A 18 -4.19 -8.92 8.95
N ALA A 19 -5.32 -8.41 8.44
CA ALA A 19 -5.32 -7.26 7.57
C ALA A 19 -4.79 -6.02 8.31
N PRO A 20 -3.88 -5.25 7.71
CA PRO A 20 -3.30 -4.11 8.39
C PRO A 20 -4.29 -2.97 8.57
N THR A 21 -3.97 -2.10 9.53
CA THR A 21 -4.48 -0.72 9.53
C THR A 21 -3.51 0.16 8.76
N LEU A 22 -4.02 0.87 7.76
CA LEU A 22 -3.27 1.91 7.05
C LEU A 22 -3.50 3.25 7.74
N TYR A 23 -2.45 3.89 8.19
CA TYR A 23 -2.44 5.26 8.69
C TYR A 23 -2.10 6.18 7.53
N ILE A 24 -3.14 6.69 6.88
CA ILE A 24 -2.98 7.49 5.68
C ILE A 24 -2.57 8.90 6.08
N GLN A 25 -1.67 9.51 5.30
CA GLN A 25 -1.36 10.91 5.44
C GLN A 25 -2.65 11.74 5.42
N ARG A 26 -2.75 12.68 6.35
CA ARG A 26 -3.98 13.39 6.69
C ARG A 26 -4.67 14.08 5.50
N ASP A 27 -3.90 14.61 4.55
CA ASP A 27 -4.36 15.42 3.43
C ASP A 27 -4.34 14.62 2.10
N GLU A 28 -4.26 13.30 2.16
CA GLU A 28 -4.34 12.41 0.98
C GLU A 28 -5.71 12.54 0.29
N SER A 29 -5.66 12.85 -1.01
CA SER A 29 -6.82 13.08 -1.88
C SER A 29 -7.22 11.86 -2.71
N PHE A 30 -6.31 10.94 -2.98
CA PHE A 30 -6.56 9.73 -3.74
C PHE A 30 -7.02 8.62 -2.80
N PRO A 31 -8.25 8.12 -2.94
CA PRO A 31 -8.74 7.07 -2.08
C PRO A 31 -8.25 5.71 -2.55
N LEU A 32 -8.07 4.82 -1.59
CA LEU A 32 -7.94 3.39 -1.81
C LEU A 32 -9.22 2.87 -2.49
N SER A 33 -9.06 2.33 -3.69
CA SER A 33 -10.16 1.96 -4.60
C SER A 33 -10.51 0.48 -4.54
N ARG A 34 -9.50 -0.38 -4.49
CA ARG A 34 -9.63 -1.84 -4.39
C ARG A 34 -8.55 -2.43 -3.50
N VAL A 35 -8.85 -3.56 -2.87
CA VAL A 35 -7.90 -4.31 -2.07
C VAL A 35 -8.06 -5.81 -2.30
N ALA A 36 -6.94 -6.49 -2.51
CA ALA A 36 -6.90 -7.95 -2.54
C ALA A 36 -5.86 -8.48 -1.56
N ALA A 37 -6.18 -9.60 -0.90
CA ALA A 37 -5.23 -10.34 -0.08
C ALA A 37 -4.82 -11.64 -0.78
N VAL A 38 -3.52 -11.88 -0.88
CA VAL A 38 -2.93 -13.13 -1.38
C VAL A 38 -2.26 -13.83 -0.21
N VAL A 39 -2.80 -14.96 0.19
CA VAL A 39 -2.21 -15.82 1.22
C VAL A 39 -1.24 -16.79 0.54
N ASN A 40 0.04 -16.74 0.94
CA ASN A 40 1.03 -17.64 0.36
C ASN A 40 0.69 -19.11 0.75
N PRO A 41 0.76 -20.09 -0.17
CA PRO A 41 0.34 -21.45 0.13
C PRO A 41 1.31 -22.23 1.01
N THR A 42 2.60 -21.84 1.02
CA THR A 42 3.67 -22.59 1.69
C THR A 42 4.40 -21.80 2.79
N ARG A 43 4.41 -20.47 2.71
CA ARG A 43 4.99 -19.57 3.71
C ARG A 43 3.89 -18.89 4.52
N PRO A 44 4.10 -18.62 5.83
CA PRO A 44 3.12 -17.92 6.65
C PRO A 44 3.20 -16.40 6.42
N ILE A 45 2.91 -15.98 5.18
CA ILE A 45 2.95 -14.59 4.73
C ILE A 45 1.69 -14.29 3.92
N ILE A 46 1.11 -13.12 4.14
CA ILE A 46 -0.02 -12.58 3.36
C ILE A 46 0.42 -11.30 2.68
N ALA A 47 0.25 -11.21 1.36
CA ALA A 47 0.39 -9.96 0.62
C ALA A 47 -0.96 -9.24 0.58
N TYR A 48 -0.96 -7.95 0.89
CA TYR A 48 -2.10 -7.07 0.72
C TYR A 48 -1.79 -6.09 -0.40
N HIS A 49 -2.45 -6.29 -1.54
CA HIS A 49 -2.35 -5.43 -2.71
C HIS A 49 -3.36 -4.30 -2.59
N LEU A 50 -2.88 -3.07 -2.71
CA LEU A 50 -3.60 -1.83 -2.46
C LEU A 50 -3.68 -1.05 -3.78
N LEU A 51 -4.87 -0.92 -4.36
CA LEU A 51 -5.05 -0.13 -5.57
C LEU A 51 -5.57 1.26 -5.22
N TRP A 52 -4.72 2.27 -5.34
CA TRP A 52 -5.07 3.67 -5.20
C TRP A 52 -5.58 4.22 -6.52
N ARG A 53 -6.47 5.22 -6.44
CA ARG A 53 -7.10 5.81 -7.63
C ARG A 53 -6.09 6.48 -8.56
N ASP A 54 -5.01 7.03 -8.04
CA ASP A 54 -4.00 7.71 -8.86
C ASP A 54 -2.70 7.91 -8.07
N ASP A 55 -1.67 8.47 -8.72
CA ASP A 55 -0.47 9.10 -8.12
C ASP A 55 -0.51 10.61 -8.44
N VAL A 56 0.07 11.43 -7.57
CA VAL A 56 0.14 12.89 -7.71
C VAL A 56 1.08 13.33 -8.84
N HIS A 57 2.05 12.50 -9.23
CA HIS A 57 3.07 12.82 -10.22
C HIS A 57 2.88 12.03 -11.52
N GLY A 58 3.22 12.66 -12.66
CA GLY A 58 3.22 12.06 -13.98
C GLY A 58 1.83 11.86 -14.59
N ALA A 59 0.79 12.41 -13.98
CA ALA A 59 -0.58 12.09 -14.36
C ALA A 59 -0.96 12.52 -15.80
N TRP A 60 -0.33 13.59 -16.30
CA TRP A 60 -0.53 14.13 -17.65
C TRP A 60 0.31 13.45 -18.74
N ILE A 61 1.22 12.53 -18.38
CA ILE A 61 2.09 11.86 -19.35
C ILE A 61 1.25 10.83 -20.13
N PRO A 62 1.24 10.87 -21.48
CA PRO A 62 0.53 9.88 -22.27
C PRO A 62 0.93 8.46 -21.88
N PHE A 63 -0.03 7.53 -21.84
CA PHE A 63 0.14 6.11 -21.50
C PHE A 63 0.33 5.76 -20.02
N THR A 64 0.40 6.75 -19.13
CA THR A 64 0.31 6.48 -17.68
C THR A 64 -1.07 5.95 -17.31
N VAL A 65 -1.13 5.09 -16.29
CA VAL A 65 -2.37 4.45 -15.84
C VAL A 65 -2.95 5.25 -14.67
N PRO A 66 -4.27 5.51 -14.64
CA PRO A 66 -4.94 6.17 -13.52
C PRO A 66 -5.20 5.20 -12.37
N THR A 67 -4.12 4.59 -11.89
CA THR A 67 -4.09 3.77 -10.69
C THR A 67 -2.65 3.70 -10.20
N ASP A 68 -2.50 3.63 -8.89
CA ASP A 68 -1.22 3.30 -8.25
C ASP A 68 -1.40 2.03 -7.43
N GLU A 69 -0.67 0.96 -7.78
CA GLU A 69 -0.71 -0.29 -7.03
C GLU A 69 0.44 -0.29 -6.03
N GLU A 70 0.12 -0.46 -4.75
CA GLU A 70 1.08 -0.74 -3.70
C GLU A 70 0.87 -2.11 -3.10
N VAL A 71 1.90 -2.63 -2.43
CA VAL A 71 1.84 -3.93 -1.77
C VAL A 71 2.59 -3.91 -0.45
N VAL A 72 1.95 -4.46 0.57
CA VAL A 72 2.52 -4.70 1.88
C VAL A 72 2.37 -6.17 2.25
N TRP A 73 3.31 -6.71 3.02
CA TRP A 73 3.28 -8.10 3.45
C TRP A 73 3.25 -8.21 4.96
N VAL A 74 2.44 -9.15 5.45
CA VAL A 74 2.31 -9.50 6.86
C VAL A 74 2.76 -10.95 7.02
N GLY A 75 3.86 -11.14 7.73
CA GLY A 75 4.31 -12.42 8.25
C GLY A 75 3.59 -12.74 9.55
N TYR A 76 3.31 -14.01 9.79
CA TYR A 76 2.65 -14.46 11.01
C TYR A 76 3.22 -15.79 11.50
N ASP A 77 2.98 -16.09 12.78
CA ASP A 77 3.28 -17.38 13.36
C ASP A 77 2.12 -18.35 13.08
N PRO A 78 2.34 -19.51 12.44
CA PRO A 78 1.26 -20.40 12.03
C PRO A 78 0.57 -21.12 13.19
N ALA A 79 1.19 -21.19 14.38
CA ALA A 79 0.61 -21.85 15.55
C ALA A 79 -0.31 -20.91 16.34
N THR A 80 0.06 -19.63 16.42
CA THR A 80 -0.65 -18.61 17.23
C THR A 80 -1.45 -17.63 16.39
N LEU A 81 -1.20 -17.57 15.08
CA LEU A 81 -1.69 -16.56 14.15
C LEU A 81 -1.33 -15.13 14.54
N ALA A 82 -0.30 -14.95 15.38
CA ALA A 82 0.20 -13.63 15.74
C ALA A 82 1.08 -13.05 14.62
N PRO A 83 0.96 -11.75 14.30
CA PRO A 83 1.89 -11.09 13.38
C PRO A 83 3.33 -11.16 13.89
N THR A 84 4.27 -11.43 13.00
CA THR A 84 5.69 -11.57 13.33
C THR A 84 6.56 -10.55 12.59
N GLU A 85 6.24 -10.25 11.34
CA GLU A 85 7.10 -9.44 10.46
C GLU A 85 6.25 -8.61 9.51
N LEU A 86 6.72 -7.42 9.17
CA LEU A 86 6.10 -6.59 8.14
C LEU A 86 7.13 -6.26 7.06
N TRP A 87 6.67 -6.30 5.81
CA TRP A 87 7.43 -5.79 4.66
C TRP A 87 6.57 -4.84 3.84
N THR A 88 7.23 -3.96 3.08
CA THR A 88 6.57 -3.02 2.17
C THR A 88 7.50 -2.64 1.03
N TYR A 89 6.92 -2.32 -0.12
CA TYR A 89 7.65 -1.74 -1.23
C TYR A 89 7.72 -0.20 -1.10
N TRP A 90 8.86 0.31 -0.67
CA TRP A 90 9.12 1.74 -0.55
C TRP A 90 9.95 2.24 -1.73
N HIS A 91 9.27 2.78 -2.75
CA HIS A 91 9.89 3.45 -3.90
C HIS A 91 11.02 2.66 -4.58
N GLY A 92 10.88 1.33 -4.68
CA GLY A 92 11.93 0.48 -5.24
C GLY A 92 12.84 -0.21 -4.22
N THR A 93 12.58 -0.08 -2.93
CA THR A 93 13.27 -0.81 -1.85
C THR A 93 12.24 -1.63 -1.07
N ILE A 94 12.53 -2.88 -0.77
CA ILE A 94 11.76 -3.62 0.24
C ILE A 94 12.26 -3.16 1.62
N LEU A 95 11.37 -2.57 2.42
CA LEU A 95 11.64 -2.35 3.84
C LEU A 95 11.10 -3.51 4.65
N HIS A 96 11.73 -3.78 5.80
CA HIS A 96 11.40 -4.87 6.69
C HIS A 96 11.48 -4.39 8.14
N THR A 97 10.60 -4.90 8.99
CA THR A 97 10.71 -4.78 10.45
C THR A 97 10.20 -6.03 11.14
N ASP A 98 10.82 -6.36 12.28
CA ASP A 98 10.22 -7.26 13.26
C ASP A 98 8.96 -6.60 13.87
N TRP A 99 7.90 -7.39 13.98
CA TRP A 99 6.58 -6.96 14.46
C TRP A 99 6.05 -7.80 15.63
N ARG A 100 6.86 -8.73 16.16
CA ARG A 100 6.47 -9.57 17.29
C ARG A 100 6.09 -8.72 18.51
N GLY A 101 4.93 -9.01 19.08
CA GLY A 101 4.42 -8.34 20.28
C GLY A 101 3.98 -6.88 20.09
N LYS A 102 3.97 -6.35 18.86
CA LYS A 102 3.56 -4.95 18.58
C LYS A 102 2.06 -4.78 18.31
N GLY A 103 1.28 -5.87 18.39
CA GLY A 103 -0.16 -5.86 18.17
C GLY A 103 -0.54 -6.05 16.69
N PRO A 104 -1.71 -5.54 16.25
CA PRO A 104 -2.16 -5.65 14.88
C PRO A 104 -1.17 -5.05 13.86
N PRO A 105 -1.07 -5.60 12.63
CA PRO A 105 -0.23 -5.02 11.58
C PRO A 105 -0.64 -3.59 11.24
N ALA A 106 0.34 -2.70 11.06
CA ALA A 106 0.09 -1.31 10.74
C ALA A 106 1.14 -0.74 9.79
N PHE A 107 0.68 0.10 8.86
CA PHE A 107 1.54 0.80 7.91
C PHE A 107 1.14 2.28 7.79
N ASP A 108 2.13 3.15 7.65
CA ASP A 108 1.95 4.55 7.29
C ASP A 108 1.96 4.70 5.77
N VAL A 109 1.02 5.48 5.22
CA VAL A 109 0.88 5.67 3.75
C VAL A 109 1.19 7.12 3.39
N GLN A 110 2.21 7.28 2.55
CA GLN A 110 2.69 8.57 2.06
C GLN A 110 1.66 9.30 1.19
N TRP A 111 1.60 10.62 1.36
CA TRP A 111 0.80 11.49 0.50
C TRP A 111 1.22 11.44 -0.96
N GLY A 112 0.22 11.31 -1.84
CA GLY A 112 0.30 11.49 -3.29
C GLY A 112 0.93 10.31 -4.05
N LYS A 113 1.91 9.62 -3.45
CA LYS A 113 2.63 8.51 -4.08
C LYS A 113 2.39 7.15 -3.43
N HIS A 114 1.64 7.14 -2.33
CA HIS A 114 1.20 5.97 -1.57
C HIS A 114 2.27 4.98 -1.08
N GLY A 115 3.55 5.35 -1.18
CA GLY A 115 4.65 4.60 -0.58
C GLY A 115 4.29 4.25 0.86
N SER A 116 4.35 2.96 1.17
CA SER A 116 3.95 2.44 2.48
C SER A 116 5.18 2.16 3.33
N LEU A 117 5.09 2.45 4.64
CA LEU A 117 6.13 2.22 5.64
C LEU A 117 5.54 1.40 6.78
N PRO A 118 6.25 0.45 7.41
CA PRO A 118 5.75 -0.12 8.66
C PRO A 118 5.54 1.01 9.69
N HIS A 119 4.42 0.95 10.42
CA HIS A 119 4.03 2.07 11.28
C HIS A 119 5.07 2.32 12.37
N GLY A 120 5.42 3.59 12.57
CA GLY A 120 6.38 4.00 13.59
C GLY A 120 7.86 3.77 13.24
N VAL A 121 8.18 3.50 11.97
CA VAL A 121 9.58 3.49 11.49
C VAL A 121 10.20 4.88 11.63
N ALA A 122 11.45 4.93 12.12
CA ALA A 122 12.17 6.19 12.24
C ALA A 122 12.61 6.68 10.85
N GLU A 123 12.45 7.97 10.59
CA GLU A 123 12.83 8.57 9.30
C GLU A 123 14.30 8.41 8.91
N GLY A 124 15.18 8.28 9.91
CA GLY A 124 16.59 8.03 9.68
C GLY A 124 16.89 6.66 9.07
N ASP A 125 15.95 5.71 9.18
CA ASP A 125 16.09 4.34 8.67
C ASP A 125 15.72 4.25 7.18
N LEU A 126 15.16 5.32 6.61
CA LEU A 126 14.81 5.35 5.19
C LEU A 126 16.06 5.55 4.32
N PRO A 127 16.11 4.95 3.11
CA PRO A 127 17.21 5.19 2.19
C PRO A 127 17.37 6.69 1.91
N LYS A 128 18.61 7.20 1.92
CA LYS A 128 18.88 8.65 1.78
C LYS A 128 18.21 9.29 0.56
N LEU A 129 18.24 8.59 -0.58
CA LEU A 129 17.63 9.00 -1.85
C LEU A 129 16.12 8.68 -1.95
N ARG A 130 15.52 8.18 -0.88
CA ARG A 130 14.09 7.85 -0.75
C ARG A 130 13.59 8.27 0.64
N SER A 131 14.09 9.39 1.16
CA SER A 131 13.67 9.91 2.47
C SER A 131 12.38 10.73 2.36
N LEU A 132 11.63 10.84 3.46
CA LEU A 132 10.45 11.71 3.51
C LEU A 132 10.80 13.18 3.22
N ASN A 133 11.98 13.65 3.63
CA ASN A 133 12.48 14.99 3.30
C ASN A 133 12.57 15.21 1.79
N LEU A 134 13.15 14.25 1.08
CA LEU A 134 13.32 14.35 -0.38
C LEU A 134 11.96 14.31 -1.09
N PHE A 135 11.07 13.41 -0.67
CA PHE A 135 9.73 13.36 -1.25
C PHE A 135 8.92 14.61 -0.96
N TYR A 136 9.03 15.19 0.24
CA TYR A 136 8.43 16.49 0.54
C TYR A 136 8.98 17.57 -0.40
N ALA A 137 10.29 17.63 -0.62
CA ALA A 137 10.87 18.56 -1.59
C ALA A 137 10.30 18.34 -3.01
N PHE A 138 10.06 17.09 -3.44
CA PHE A 138 9.39 16.77 -4.70
C PHE A 138 7.94 17.25 -4.80
N THR A 139 7.23 17.39 -3.69
CA THR A 139 5.89 18.02 -3.70
C THR A 139 5.93 19.52 -4.05
N ILE A 140 7.08 20.17 -3.82
CA ILE A 140 7.29 21.60 -4.08
C ILE A 140 7.88 21.79 -5.48
N ILE A 141 8.98 21.11 -5.80
CA ILE A 141 9.62 21.28 -7.12
C ILE A 141 8.80 20.66 -8.25
N GLY A 142 7.98 19.65 -7.93
CA GLY A 142 7.07 18.99 -8.87
C GLY A 142 5.71 19.69 -9.02
N LEU A 143 5.51 20.89 -8.48
CA LEU A 143 4.23 21.61 -8.61
C LEU A 143 3.73 21.75 -10.06
N PRO A 144 4.58 22.07 -11.06
CA PRO A 144 4.12 22.12 -12.45
C PRO A 144 3.52 20.79 -12.93
N ASP A 145 4.13 19.67 -12.53
CA ASP A 145 3.68 18.32 -12.87
C ASP A 145 2.34 17.98 -12.19
N ILE A 146 2.17 18.37 -10.93
CA ILE A 146 0.91 18.23 -10.17
C ILE A 146 -0.21 19.04 -10.83
N TRP A 147 0.08 20.28 -11.25
CA TRP A 147 -0.91 21.15 -11.90
C TRP A 147 -1.36 20.59 -13.25
N LEU A 148 -0.40 20.20 -14.09
CA LEU A 148 -0.70 19.55 -15.37
C LEU A 148 -1.50 18.26 -15.14
N GLY A 149 -1.08 17.44 -14.17
CA GLY A 149 -1.81 16.26 -13.72
C GLY A 149 -3.26 16.57 -13.39
N ASN A 150 -3.52 17.57 -12.54
CA ASN A 150 -4.87 17.93 -12.12
C ASN A 150 -5.77 18.50 -13.24
N THR A 151 -5.18 19.02 -14.32
CA THR A 151 -5.95 19.41 -15.52
C THR A 151 -6.44 18.21 -16.33
N ASP A 152 -5.67 17.12 -16.33
CA ASP A 152 -5.99 15.87 -17.04
C ASP A 152 -6.79 14.90 -16.16
N ARG A 153 -6.27 14.60 -14.97
CA ARG A 153 -6.84 13.67 -13.98
C ARG A 153 -6.97 14.39 -12.64
N LYS A 154 -8.21 14.58 -12.19
CA LYS A 154 -8.51 15.37 -10.98
C LYS A 154 -7.76 14.85 -9.75
N GLY A 155 -7.02 15.76 -9.12
CA GLY A 155 -6.18 15.52 -7.96
C GLY A 155 -5.97 16.81 -7.14
N PRO A 156 -4.97 16.84 -6.26
CA PRO A 156 -4.65 18.03 -5.50
C PRO A 156 -3.94 19.06 -6.39
N TRP A 157 -4.00 20.34 -6.02
CA TRP A 157 -3.19 21.38 -6.66
C TRP A 157 -1.76 21.45 -6.11
N CYS A 158 -1.53 20.95 -4.90
CA CYS A 158 -0.25 20.97 -4.21
C CYS A 158 -0.36 20.19 -2.91
N PHE A 159 0.80 19.87 -2.32
CA PHE A 159 0.90 19.71 -0.87
C PHE A 159 1.32 21.05 -0.24
N CYS A 160 0.38 21.99 -0.09
CA CYS A 160 0.65 23.35 0.40
C CYS A 160 0.74 23.43 1.94
N HIS A 161 1.44 22.47 2.54
CA HIS A 161 1.62 22.39 3.99
C HIS A 161 3.09 22.18 4.37
N SER A 162 3.39 22.30 5.66
CA SER A 162 4.75 22.14 6.18
C SER A 162 5.22 20.68 6.13
N PHE A 163 6.53 20.47 6.21
CA PHE A 163 7.08 19.12 6.34
C PHE A 163 6.58 18.39 7.59
N LYS A 164 6.36 19.12 8.70
CA LYS A 164 5.73 18.56 9.90
C LYS A 164 4.39 17.93 9.56
N ARG A 165 3.57 18.62 8.76
CA ARG A 165 2.28 18.12 8.29
C ARG A 165 2.40 16.94 7.32
N TYR A 166 3.43 16.94 6.47
CA TYR A 166 3.69 15.83 5.53
C TYR A 166 3.90 14.49 6.24
N ARG A 167 4.41 14.51 7.46
CA ARG A 167 4.68 13.34 8.30
C ARG A 167 3.49 12.92 9.17
N GLU A 168 2.35 13.59 9.07
CA GLU A 168 1.15 13.27 9.88
C GLU A 168 0.33 12.14 9.25
N PHE A 169 0.66 10.90 9.61
CA PHE A 169 -0.08 9.67 9.26
C PHE A 169 -1.21 9.41 10.26
N THR A 170 -2.27 10.22 10.21
CA THR A 170 -3.29 10.23 11.28
C THR A 170 -4.64 9.71 10.87
N ARG A 171 -4.86 9.34 9.59
CA ARG A 171 -6.17 8.91 9.09
C ARG A 171 -6.22 7.39 9.00
N PRO A 172 -6.76 6.68 10.02
CA PRO A 172 -6.80 5.23 10.01
C PRO A 172 -7.77 4.71 8.95
N LEU A 173 -7.36 3.66 8.26
CA LEU A 173 -8.16 2.86 7.35
C LEU A 173 -7.92 1.39 7.68
N VAL A 174 -8.96 0.72 8.17
CA VAL A 174 -8.89 -0.72 8.46
C VAL A 174 -9.12 -1.50 7.16
N VAL A 175 -8.15 -2.34 6.78
CA VAL A 175 -8.18 -3.04 5.49
C VAL A 175 -9.11 -4.26 5.48
N GLY A 176 -9.23 -4.98 6.59
CA GLY A 176 -9.97 -6.26 6.65
C GLY A 176 -11.41 -6.20 6.09
N PRO A 177 -12.23 -5.21 6.46
CA PRO A 177 -13.57 -5.03 5.90
C PRO A 177 -13.61 -4.60 4.42
N ARG A 178 -12.49 -4.17 3.85
CA ARG A 178 -12.36 -3.65 2.47
C ARG A 178 -11.76 -4.65 1.49
N LEU A 179 -11.46 -5.88 1.91
CA LEU A 179 -10.95 -6.92 1.01
C LEU A 179 -12.03 -7.30 -0.01
N ASP A 180 -11.79 -6.96 -1.27
CA ASP A 180 -12.63 -7.34 -2.42
C ASP A 180 -12.41 -8.81 -2.80
N LEU A 181 -11.19 -9.32 -2.55
CA LEU A 181 -10.78 -10.68 -2.85
C LEU A 181 -9.79 -11.19 -1.81
N VAL A 182 -9.95 -12.45 -1.41
CA VAL A 182 -8.92 -13.23 -0.74
C VAL A 182 -8.62 -14.46 -1.59
N ILE A 183 -7.35 -14.72 -1.86
CA ILE A 183 -6.89 -15.85 -2.65
C ILE A 183 -5.72 -16.54 -1.97
N ARG A 184 -5.67 -17.87 -2.01
CA ARG A 184 -4.49 -18.65 -1.67
C ARG A 184 -3.80 -19.12 -2.95
N ALA A 185 -2.64 -18.56 -3.27
CA ALA A 185 -1.89 -18.90 -4.47
C ALA A 185 -0.42 -18.47 -4.38
N ASP A 186 0.46 -19.18 -5.09
CA ASP A 186 1.85 -18.75 -5.32
C ASP A 186 1.92 -17.63 -6.37
N ASP A 187 1.09 -17.72 -7.40
CA ASP A 187 0.88 -16.70 -8.43
C ASP A 187 -0.59 -16.25 -8.43
N ALA A 188 -0.81 -14.96 -8.22
CA ALA A 188 -2.14 -14.35 -8.15
C ALA A 188 -2.44 -13.44 -9.36
N HIS A 189 -1.63 -13.44 -10.42
CA HIS A 189 -1.72 -12.50 -11.52
C HIS A 189 -3.11 -12.39 -12.15
N GLU A 190 -3.72 -13.53 -12.51
CA GLU A 190 -5.06 -13.56 -13.12
C GLU A 190 -6.14 -13.05 -12.16
N ALA A 191 -6.02 -13.42 -10.88
CA ALA A 191 -6.99 -13.05 -9.85
C ALA A 191 -6.92 -11.54 -9.53
N LEU A 192 -5.71 -11.00 -9.39
CA LEU A 192 -5.49 -9.56 -9.22
C LEU A 192 -6.00 -8.77 -10.43
N ARG A 193 -5.73 -9.24 -11.66
CA ARG A 193 -6.26 -8.63 -12.89
C ARG A 193 -7.79 -8.61 -12.93
N ALA A 194 -8.45 -9.63 -12.37
CA ALA A 194 -9.91 -9.65 -12.31
C ALA A 194 -10.50 -8.60 -11.35
N VAL A 195 -9.74 -8.20 -10.31
CA VAL A 195 -10.17 -7.20 -9.32
C VAL A 195 -9.73 -5.78 -9.73
N PHE A 196 -8.50 -5.63 -10.18
CA PHE A 196 -7.87 -4.33 -10.49
C PHE A 196 -8.03 -3.92 -11.95
N GLY A 197 -8.46 -4.84 -12.82
CA GLY A 197 -8.56 -4.62 -14.25
C GLY A 197 -7.24 -4.89 -14.98
N SER A 198 -7.21 -4.55 -16.27
CA SER A 198 -6.09 -4.88 -17.17
C SER A 198 -4.88 -3.96 -17.07
N LYS A 199 -4.98 -2.84 -16.36
CA LYS A 199 -3.92 -1.83 -16.26
C LYS A 199 -3.65 -1.53 -14.79
N TYR A 200 -2.56 -2.09 -14.27
CA TYR A 200 -2.00 -1.85 -12.94
C TYR A 200 -0.53 -2.30 -12.95
N SER A 201 0.26 -1.97 -11.92
CA SER A 201 1.71 -2.21 -11.90
C SER A 201 2.13 -3.68 -11.84
N ASN A 202 1.22 -4.58 -11.45
CA ASN A 202 1.44 -6.02 -11.32
C ASN A 202 2.61 -6.40 -10.40
N LYS A 203 2.64 -5.82 -9.19
CA LYS A 203 3.68 -6.07 -8.18
C LYS A 203 3.49 -7.45 -7.51
N THR A 204 3.95 -8.53 -8.13
CA THR A 204 3.75 -9.92 -7.64
C THR A 204 4.92 -10.53 -6.87
N ARG A 205 6.04 -9.83 -6.72
CA ARG A 205 7.21 -10.38 -6.04
C ARG A 205 6.99 -10.42 -4.54
N TRP A 206 7.08 -11.59 -3.95
CA TRP A 206 7.16 -11.76 -2.50
C TRP A 206 8.50 -11.25 -1.94
N PRO A 207 8.56 -10.85 -0.66
CA PRO A 207 9.82 -10.58 0.02
C PRO A 207 10.66 -11.85 0.19
#